data_AF-A0A645AW77-F1
#
_entry.id   AF-A0A645AW77-F1
#
_cell.length_a   1.000
_cell.length_b   1.000
_cell.length_c   1.000
_cell.angle_alpha   90.00
_cell.angle_beta   90.00
_cell.angle_gamma   90.00
#
_symmetry.space_group_name_H-M   'P 1'
#
loop_
_entity.id
_entity.type
_entity.pdbx_description
1 polymer ?
#
loop_
_entity_poly.entity_id
_entity_poly.type
_entity_poly.pdbx_seq_one_letter_code
_entity_poly.pdbx_strand_id
1 'polypeptide(L)'
;MRIDHFRGFDEFYAVPWGSLDAVNGKWMKAYGKELFNVLNEQFGNINIIAEDLGIITESVIKLKEHTLFPGMKVLQFAFDNNPLNPYLPENYEKNCVAYTGTHDNDTLKGWFEKLDESTKDCVIKSLGINGYECTDTNTLVYEIIDILSQSRANLCIVPLQDFLCLGSEARMNTPSTLGNNWTWRVKKELLTDDLAEKIKTIAVKNGRYKTACIT
;
A
#
# COMPACT_ATOMS: atom_id res chain seq x y z
N MET A 1 -6.05 -6.01 -12.06
CA MET A 1 -7.15 -5.16 -11.57
C MET A 1 -7.12 -5.17 -10.04
N ARG A 2 -7.02 -4.01 -9.38
CA ARG A 2 -7.25 -3.94 -7.92
C ARG A 2 -8.76 -3.90 -7.68
N ILE A 3 -9.24 -4.72 -6.75
CA ILE A 3 -10.62 -4.66 -6.28
C ILE A 3 -10.59 -4.02 -4.89
N ASP A 4 -11.24 -2.86 -4.79
CA ASP A 4 -11.42 -2.15 -3.54
C ASP A 4 -12.39 -2.90 -2.62
N HIS A 5 -12.14 -2.84 -1.31
CA HIS A 5 -12.93 -3.49 -0.27
C HIS A 5 -13.17 -4.98 -0.52
N PHE A 6 -12.10 -5.76 -0.80
CA PHE A 6 -12.20 -7.18 -1.13
C PHE A 6 -12.96 -7.99 -0.08
N ARG A 7 -12.84 -7.61 1.20
CA ARG A 7 -13.59 -8.25 2.30
C ARG A 7 -15.11 -8.22 2.11
N GLY A 8 -15.65 -7.28 1.33
CA GLY A 8 -17.07 -7.20 0.98
C GLY A 8 -17.59 -8.41 0.19
N PHE A 9 -16.69 -9.19 -0.45
CA PHE A 9 -17.05 -10.45 -1.11
C PHE A 9 -17.22 -11.62 -0.13
N ASP A 10 -16.70 -11.50 1.10
CA ASP A 10 -16.98 -12.45 2.18
C ASP A 10 -18.19 -11.97 3.00
N GLU A 11 -18.10 -10.77 3.56
CA GLU A 11 -19.17 -10.13 4.32
C GLU A 11 -19.19 -8.62 4.08
N PHE A 12 -20.36 -8.03 3.88
CA PHE A 12 -20.53 -6.59 3.72
C PHE A 12 -21.36 -6.00 4.86
N TYR A 13 -21.10 -4.75 5.21
CA TYR A 13 -21.82 -4.06 6.26
C TYR A 13 -23.02 -3.32 5.67
N ALA A 14 -24.23 -3.77 6.01
CA ALA A 14 -25.47 -3.24 5.47
C ALA A 14 -26.12 -2.27 6.47
N VAL A 15 -26.31 -1.01 6.05
CA VAL A 15 -26.95 0.04 6.84
C VAL A 15 -28.35 0.32 6.27
N PRO A 16 -29.42 0.33 7.09
CA PRO A 16 -30.76 0.68 6.62
C PRO A 16 -30.80 2.07 6.00
N TRP A 17 -31.44 2.18 4.83
CA TRP A 17 -31.65 3.48 4.17
C TRP A 17 -32.38 4.46 5.10
N GLY A 18 -31.94 5.72 5.11
CA GLY A 18 -32.45 6.77 6.00
C GLY A 18 -31.77 6.86 7.36
N SER A 19 -30.81 5.98 7.67
CA SER A 19 -29.98 6.10 8.89
C SER A 19 -29.08 7.33 8.81
N LEU A 20 -28.89 8.02 9.94
CA LEU A 20 -28.01 9.19 10.04
C LEU A 20 -26.52 8.82 9.99
N ASP A 21 -26.19 7.62 10.47
CA ASP A 21 -24.84 7.08 10.54
C ASP A 21 -24.86 5.55 10.32
N ALA A 22 -23.68 4.93 10.42
CA ALA A 22 -23.52 3.50 10.21
C ALA A 22 -23.76 2.66 11.49
N VAL A 23 -24.04 3.23 12.66
CA VAL A 23 -23.99 2.51 13.95
C VAL A 23 -24.96 1.31 14.00
N ASN A 24 -26.13 1.44 13.37
CA ASN A 24 -27.19 0.43 13.40
C ASN A 24 -27.15 -0.55 12.22
N GLY A 25 -26.03 -0.64 11.51
CA GLY A 25 -25.85 -1.61 10.44
C GLY A 25 -25.58 -3.04 10.94
N LYS A 26 -25.56 -3.98 10.01
CA LYS A 26 -25.31 -5.40 10.29
C LYS A 26 -24.37 -6.01 9.25
N TRP A 27 -23.50 -6.90 9.69
CA TRP A 27 -22.73 -7.75 8.79
C TRP A 27 -23.66 -8.75 8.08
N MET A 28 -23.57 -8.81 6.76
CA MET A 28 -24.31 -9.73 5.90
C MET A 28 -23.32 -10.53 5.07
N LYS A 29 -23.58 -11.84 4.90
CA LYS A 29 -22.76 -12.71 4.07
C LYS A 29 -22.90 -12.37 2.60
N ALA A 30 -21.79 -12.46 1.87
CA ALA A 30 -21.73 -12.45 0.42
C ALA A 30 -21.33 -13.84 -0.11
N TYR A 31 -21.38 -13.99 -1.44
CA TYR A 31 -21.09 -15.24 -2.16
C TYR A 31 -19.79 -15.14 -2.96
N GLY A 32 -18.74 -14.58 -2.34
CA GLY A 32 -17.47 -14.31 -3.01
C GLY A 32 -16.80 -15.55 -3.56
N LYS A 33 -16.83 -16.66 -2.80
CA LYS A 33 -16.22 -17.92 -3.24
C LYS A 33 -16.88 -18.44 -4.52
N GLU A 34 -18.21 -18.48 -4.54
CA GLU A 34 -19.01 -18.90 -5.68
C GLU A 34 -18.77 -17.98 -6.88
N LEU A 35 -18.77 -16.67 -6.65
CA LEU A 35 -18.46 -15.68 -7.69
C LEU A 35 -17.09 -15.92 -8.31
N PHE A 36 -16.04 -16.04 -7.51
CA PHE A 36 -14.67 -16.21 -8.01
C PHE A 36 -14.45 -17.57 -8.67
N ASN A 37 -15.16 -18.63 -8.23
CA ASN A 37 -15.16 -19.91 -8.94
C ASN A 37 -15.72 -19.76 -10.36
N VAL A 38 -16.89 -19.14 -10.50
CA VAL A 38 -17.50 -18.90 -11.81
C VAL A 38 -16.58 -18.04 -12.69
N LEU A 39 -15.98 -16.98 -12.14
CA LEU A 39 -15.04 -16.15 -12.90
C LEU A 39 -13.81 -16.94 -13.36
N ASN A 40 -13.26 -17.80 -12.50
CA ASN A 40 -12.12 -18.64 -12.85
C ASN A 40 -12.50 -19.71 -13.90
N GLU A 41 -13.70 -20.28 -13.85
CA GLU A 41 -14.20 -21.22 -14.86
C GLU A 41 -14.38 -20.54 -16.23
N GLN A 42 -14.88 -19.31 -16.26
CA GLN A 42 -15.17 -18.60 -17.51
C GLN A 42 -13.93 -17.94 -18.14
N PHE A 43 -13.02 -17.42 -17.33
CA PHE A 43 -11.90 -16.59 -17.79
C PHE A 43 -10.52 -17.18 -17.48
N GLY A 44 -10.45 -18.31 -16.78
CA GLY A 44 -9.21 -18.87 -16.28
C GLY A 44 -8.59 -17.98 -15.19
N ASN A 45 -7.26 -17.94 -15.15
CA ASN A 45 -6.52 -17.17 -14.16
C ASN A 45 -6.73 -15.65 -14.37
N ILE A 46 -7.58 -15.06 -13.53
CA ILE A 46 -7.82 -13.62 -13.51
C ILE A 46 -6.79 -12.89 -12.63
N ASN A 47 -6.20 -11.82 -13.18
CA ASN A 47 -5.19 -11.02 -12.49
C ASN A 47 -5.84 -9.96 -11.58
N ILE A 48 -6.25 -10.38 -10.38
CA ILE A 48 -6.84 -9.52 -9.35
C ILE A 48 -5.83 -9.25 -8.24
N ILE A 49 -5.82 -8.02 -7.71
CA ILE A 49 -5.18 -7.66 -6.44
C ILE A 49 -6.31 -7.38 -5.45
N ALA A 50 -6.32 -8.09 -4.33
CA ALA A 50 -7.28 -7.89 -3.26
C ALA A 50 -6.84 -6.72 -2.38
N GLU A 51 -7.65 -5.67 -2.27
CA GLU A 51 -7.51 -4.70 -1.19
C GLU A 51 -8.05 -5.32 0.10
N ASP A 52 -7.14 -5.81 0.93
CA ASP A 52 -7.41 -6.54 2.18
C ASP A 52 -6.86 -5.79 3.41
N LEU A 53 -7.00 -4.46 3.42
CA LEU A 53 -6.57 -3.63 4.54
C LEU A 53 -7.65 -3.57 5.63
N GLY A 54 -7.23 -3.19 6.85
CA GLY A 54 -8.12 -3.07 8.01
C GLY A 54 -8.31 -4.37 8.78
N ILE A 55 -9.45 -4.51 9.46
CA ILE A 55 -9.77 -5.70 10.26
C ILE A 55 -10.20 -6.83 9.34
N ILE A 56 -9.38 -7.87 9.27
CA ILE A 56 -9.60 -9.06 8.44
C ILE A 56 -9.99 -10.24 9.35
N THR A 57 -11.18 -10.79 9.12
CA THR A 57 -11.68 -11.97 9.82
C THR A 57 -11.07 -13.25 9.24
N GLU A 58 -11.13 -14.35 9.97
CA GLU A 58 -10.65 -15.66 9.50
C GLU A 58 -11.35 -16.10 8.19
N SER A 59 -12.61 -15.74 8.00
CA SER A 59 -13.37 -16.02 6.78
C SER A 59 -12.83 -15.28 5.56
N VAL A 60 -12.46 -14.00 5.71
CA VAL A 60 -11.80 -13.23 4.63
C VAL A 60 -10.44 -13.81 4.29
N ILE A 61 -9.66 -14.27 5.28
CA ILE A 61 -8.38 -14.96 5.05
C ILE A 61 -8.62 -16.21 4.20
N LYS A 62 -9.59 -17.05 4.57
CA LYS A 62 -9.95 -18.25 3.81
C LYS A 62 -10.40 -17.93 2.38
N LEU A 63 -11.14 -16.83 2.18
CA LEU A 63 -11.53 -16.39 0.84
C LEU A 63 -10.30 -15.98 0.01
N LYS A 64 -9.37 -15.22 0.58
CA LYS A 64 -8.12 -14.82 -0.10
C LYS A 64 -7.23 -16.02 -0.41
N GLU A 65 -7.10 -16.97 0.51
CA GLU A 65 -6.37 -18.22 0.29
C GLU A 65 -7.01 -19.06 -0.83
N HIS A 66 -8.33 -19.09 -0.90
CA HIS A 66 -9.08 -19.78 -1.95
C HIS A 66 -8.86 -19.15 -3.33
N THR A 67 -8.82 -17.82 -3.42
CA THR A 67 -8.63 -17.13 -4.70
C THR A 67 -7.17 -17.02 -5.14
N LEU A 68 -6.22 -17.16 -4.21
CA LEU A 68 -4.79 -16.95 -4.43
C LEU A 68 -4.44 -15.54 -4.94
N PHE A 69 -5.35 -14.57 -4.80
CA PHE A 69 -5.07 -13.19 -5.20
C PHE A 69 -4.04 -12.56 -4.26
N PRO A 70 -3.05 -11.81 -4.78
CA PRO A 70 -2.15 -11.04 -3.95
C PRO A 70 -2.94 -10.00 -3.14
N GLY A 71 -2.62 -9.93 -1.84
CA GLY A 71 -3.09 -8.86 -0.96
C GLY A 71 -2.21 -7.62 -1.04
N MET A 72 -2.56 -6.59 -0.27
CA MET A 72 -1.84 -5.33 -0.18
C MET A 72 -1.10 -5.21 1.15
N LYS A 73 0.11 -4.64 1.10
CA LYS A 73 0.89 -4.26 2.29
C LYS A 73 1.24 -2.78 2.21
N VAL A 74 0.84 -2.01 3.20
CA VAL A 74 1.07 -0.55 3.24
C VAL A 74 2.04 -0.25 4.38
N LEU A 75 3.24 0.21 4.04
CA LEU A 75 4.34 0.41 4.99
C LEU A 75 4.00 1.40 6.10
N GLN A 76 3.23 2.46 5.80
CA GLN A 76 2.79 3.44 6.81
C GLN A 76 1.97 2.83 7.97
N PHE A 77 1.50 1.58 7.86
CA PHE A 77 0.79 0.86 8.93
C PHE A 77 1.68 -0.06 9.78
N ALA A 78 2.99 -0.11 9.50
CA ALA A 78 3.90 -1.10 10.06
C ALA A 78 4.46 -0.79 11.46
N PHE A 79 4.41 0.47 11.89
CA PHE A 79 5.24 0.97 12.98
C PHE A 79 4.44 1.20 14.26
N ASP A 80 4.08 0.10 14.91
CA ASP A 80 3.33 0.05 16.17
C ASP A 80 4.11 -0.64 17.31
N ASN A 81 5.44 -0.74 17.19
CA ASN A 81 6.35 -1.49 18.06
C ASN A 81 6.12 -3.02 18.12
N ASN A 82 5.25 -3.58 17.26
CA ASN A 82 5.11 -5.02 17.14
C ASN A 82 6.05 -5.56 16.04
N PRO A 83 7.12 -6.32 16.37
CA PRO A 83 8.02 -6.88 15.36
C PRO A 83 7.33 -7.94 14.47
N LEU A 84 6.16 -8.44 14.86
CA LEU A 84 5.34 -9.35 14.07
C LEU A 84 4.27 -8.62 13.24
N ASN A 85 4.31 -7.28 13.18
CA ASN A 85 3.34 -6.53 12.40
C ASN A 85 3.41 -6.97 10.91
N PRO A 86 2.30 -7.41 10.31
CA PRO A 86 2.29 -7.94 8.95
C PRO A 86 2.62 -6.89 7.88
N TYR A 87 2.66 -5.60 8.24
CA TYR A 87 3.03 -4.48 7.38
C TYR A 87 4.52 -4.13 7.42
N LEU A 88 5.33 -4.78 8.28
CA LEU A 88 6.79 -4.68 8.21
C LEU A 88 7.36 -5.46 7.00
N PRO A 89 8.29 -4.88 6.20
CA PRO A 89 8.81 -5.50 4.99
C PRO A 89 9.40 -6.91 5.17
N GLU A 90 10.02 -7.18 6.32
CA GLU A 90 10.58 -8.49 6.68
C GLU A 90 9.52 -9.59 6.84
N ASN A 91 8.28 -9.20 7.18
CA ASN A 91 7.15 -10.10 7.41
C ASN A 91 6.31 -10.35 6.15
N TYR A 92 6.68 -9.79 5.00
CA TYR A 92 5.88 -9.93 3.77
C TYR A 92 5.95 -11.35 3.20
N GLU A 93 4.79 -11.89 2.86
CA GLU A 93 4.69 -13.02 1.94
C GLU A 93 5.11 -12.62 0.52
N LYS A 94 5.40 -13.60 -0.35
CA LYS A 94 5.73 -13.31 -1.75
C LYS A 94 4.51 -12.81 -2.54
N ASN A 95 3.36 -13.43 -2.32
CA ASN A 95 2.13 -13.14 -3.04
C ASN A 95 1.40 -11.92 -2.45
N CYS A 96 2.06 -10.76 -2.49
CA CYS A 96 1.47 -9.49 -2.10
C CYS A 96 2.02 -8.35 -2.97
N VAL A 97 1.38 -7.20 -2.83
CA VAL A 97 1.78 -5.93 -3.42
C VAL A 97 2.15 -4.97 -2.30
N ALA A 98 3.42 -4.58 -2.26
CA ALA A 98 3.94 -3.61 -1.30
C ALA A 98 3.70 -2.18 -1.77
N TYR A 99 3.34 -1.30 -0.84
CA TYR A 99 3.16 0.13 -1.02
C TYR A 99 3.86 0.89 0.10
N THR A 100 4.47 2.03 -0.19
CA THR A 100 4.86 3.01 0.85
C THR A 100 3.60 3.55 1.51
N GLY A 101 2.71 4.11 0.69
CA GLY A 101 1.36 4.56 1.01
C GLY A 101 0.44 4.36 -0.21
N THR A 102 -0.87 4.45 0.01
CA THR A 102 -1.87 4.50 -1.06
C THR A 102 -2.28 5.95 -1.35
N HIS A 103 -3.28 6.15 -2.22
CA HIS A 103 -3.84 7.48 -2.46
C HIS A 103 -4.64 8.03 -1.26
N ASP A 104 -5.09 7.18 -0.34
CA ASP A 104 -5.79 7.56 0.89
C ASP A 104 -4.82 7.93 2.03
N ASN A 105 -3.54 7.59 1.87
CA ASN A 105 -2.48 7.92 2.80
C ASN A 105 -1.93 9.32 2.52
N ASP A 106 -1.23 9.89 3.51
CA ASP A 106 -0.33 11.02 3.24
C ASP A 106 0.86 10.54 2.39
N THR A 107 1.61 11.48 1.82
CA THR A 107 2.92 11.17 1.22
C THR A 107 3.84 10.57 2.27
N LEU A 108 4.82 9.75 1.88
CA LEU A 108 5.75 9.15 2.83
C LEU A 108 6.50 10.22 3.65
N LYS A 109 6.91 11.31 2.99
CA LYS A 109 7.53 12.46 3.66
C LYS A 109 6.56 13.16 4.61
N GLY A 110 5.38 13.53 4.13
CA GLY A 110 4.38 14.25 4.94
C GLY A 110 3.87 13.41 6.12
N TRP A 111 3.75 12.10 5.94
CA TRP A 111 3.47 11.15 7.02
C TRP A 111 4.59 11.17 8.05
N PHE A 112 5.84 10.97 7.63
CA PHE A 112 6.98 10.87 8.54
C PHE A 112 7.21 12.17 9.34
N GLU A 113 7.09 13.33 8.69
CA GLU A 113 7.26 14.64 9.32
C GLU A 113 6.22 14.93 10.42
N LYS A 114 5.04 14.30 10.35
CA LYS A 114 3.95 14.44 11.33
C LYS A 114 4.03 13.46 12.50
N LEU A 115 4.89 12.45 12.42
CA LEU A 115 5.06 11.50 13.51
C LEU A 115 5.67 12.18 14.74
N ASP A 116 5.32 11.70 15.93
CA ASP A 116 6.10 12.01 17.13
C ASP A 116 7.48 11.33 17.10
N GLU A 117 8.41 11.84 17.91
CA GLU A 117 9.79 11.34 17.93
C GLU A 117 9.88 9.86 18.31
N SER A 118 8.99 9.37 19.19
CA SER A 118 9.01 7.95 19.58
C SER A 118 8.62 7.02 18.43
N THR A 119 7.69 7.47 17.58
CA THR A 119 7.26 6.72 16.40
C THR A 119 8.28 6.83 15.28
N LYS A 120 8.92 7.99 15.09
CA LYS A 120 10.07 8.13 14.17
C LYS A 120 11.19 7.16 14.55
N ASP A 121 11.55 7.11 15.83
CA ASP A 121 12.51 6.15 16.37
C ASP A 121 12.13 4.69 16.06
N CYS A 122 10.84 4.35 16.19
CA CYS A 122 10.32 3.04 15.83
C CYS A 122 10.55 2.74 14.33
N VAL A 123 10.23 3.69 13.45
CA VAL A 123 10.48 3.55 12.00
C VAL A 123 11.95 3.26 11.71
N ILE A 124 12.85 4.09 12.24
CA ILE A 124 14.30 3.98 11.98
C ILE A 124 14.84 2.63 12.50
N LYS A 125 14.46 2.24 13.72
CA LYS A 125 14.91 0.98 14.34
C LYS A 125 14.35 -0.24 13.61
N SER A 126 13.06 -0.25 13.30
CA SER A 126 12.38 -1.37 12.61
C SER A 126 12.87 -1.57 11.17
N LEU A 127 13.34 -0.51 10.51
CA LEU A 127 13.91 -0.60 9.17
C LEU A 127 15.44 -0.78 9.17
N GLY A 128 16.10 -0.73 10.33
CA GLY A 128 17.55 -0.87 10.43
C GLY A 128 18.33 0.29 9.81
N ILE A 129 17.73 1.49 9.77
CA ILE A 129 18.33 2.69 9.20
C ILE A 129 19.37 3.26 10.17
N ASN A 130 20.60 3.45 9.71
CA ASN A 130 21.71 3.92 10.55
C ASN A 130 22.03 5.40 10.27
N GLY A 131 22.35 6.18 11.30
CA GLY A 131 22.79 7.57 11.13
C GLY A 131 21.68 8.57 10.80
N TYR A 132 20.43 8.27 11.14
CA TYR A 132 19.27 9.12 10.87
C TYR A 132 19.41 10.56 11.41
N GLU A 133 20.03 10.75 12.59
CA GLU A 133 20.20 12.08 13.21
C GLU A 133 20.94 13.09 12.30
N CYS A 134 21.70 12.63 11.30
CA CYS A 134 22.45 13.46 10.36
C CYS A 134 21.87 13.49 8.94
N THR A 135 20.71 12.87 8.70
CA THR A 135 20.16 12.65 7.36
C THR A 135 18.96 13.55 7.11
N ASP A 136 18.91 14.21 5.95
CA ASP A 136 17.72 14.98 5.57
C ASP A 136 16.54 14.06 5.20
N THR A 137 15.31 14.55 5.39
CA THR A 137 14.09 13.74 5.18
C THR A 137 13.98 13.16 3.76
N ASN A 138 14.50 13.83 2.73
CA ASN A 138 14.40 13.30 1.37
C ASN A 138 15.33 12.08 1.20
N THR A 139 16.54 12.14 1.75
CA THR A 139 17.45 10.99 1.78
C THR A 139 16.82 9.82 2.53
N LEU A 140 16.18 10.09 3.68
CA LEU A 140 15.45 9.07 4.42
C LEU A 140 14.31 8.44 3.60
N VAL A 141 13.50 9.25 2.92
CA VAL A 141 12.41 8.75 2.05
C VAL A 141 12.94 7.77 1.01
N TYR A 142 14.08 8.08 0.38
CA TYR A 142 14.71 7.18 -0.58
C TYR A 142 15.26 5.90 0.05
N GLU A 143 15.84 5.98 1.26
CA GLU A 143 16.29 4.80 2.00
C GLU A 143 15.13 3.87 2.37
N ILE A 144 14.00 4.45 2.83
CA ILE A 144 12.77 3.69 3.11
C ILE A 144 12.25 3.01 1.83
N ILE A 145 12.22 3.71 0.70
CA ILE A 145 11.80 3.14 -0.60
C ILE A 145 12.73 1.98 -1.02
N ASP A 146 14.04 2.12 -0.81
CA ASP A 146 15.02 1.07 -1.11
C ASP A 146 14.78 -0.17 -0.23
N ILE A 147 14.57 0.00 1.08
CA ILE A 147 14.27 -1.09 2.01
C ILE A 147 12.95 -1.78 1.67
N LEU A 148 11.89 -1.03 1.35
CA LEU A 148 10.63 -1.60 0.89
C LEU A 148 10.84 -2.41 -0.41
N SER A 149 11.70 -1.93 -1.30
CA SER A 149 12.07 -2.62 -2.53
C SER A 149 12.87 -3.90 -2.29
N GLN A 150 13.53 -4.08 -1.14
CA GLN A 150 14.19 -5.33 -0.76
C GLN A 150 13.20 -6.40 -0.25
N SER A 151 11.95 -6.03 0.04
CA SER A 151 10.94 -6.95 0.59
C SER A 151 10.67 -8.15 -0.32
N ARG A 152 10.04 -9.19 0.24
CA ARG A 152 9.69 -10.41 -0.51
C ARG A 152 8.51 -10.24 -1.47
N ALA A 153 7.81 -9.10 -1.45
CA ALA A 153 6.64 -8.86 -2.28
C ALA A 153 6.95 -9.01 -3.77
N ASN A 154 6.09 -9.71 -4.51
CA ASN A 154 6.21 -9.89 -5.96
C ASN A 154 6.12 -8.56 -6.72
N LEU A 155 5.40 -7.58 -6.18
CA LEU A 155 5.24 -6.25 -6.75
C LEU A 155 5.43 -5.19 -5.66
N CYS A 156 6.22 -4.16 -5.96
CA CYS A 156 6.40 -2.98 -5.11
C CYS A 156 5.93 -1.76 -5.91
N ILE A 157 4.98 -1.01 -5.37
CA ILE A 157 4.39 0.17 -5.99
C ILE A 157 4.64 1.36 -5.08
N VAL A 158 5.26 2.40 -5.62
CA VAL A 158 5.56 3.64 -4.90
C VAL A 158 4.82 4.79 -5.60
N PRO A 159 3.97 5.56 -4.89
CA PRO A 159 3.37 6.77 -5.44
C PRO A 159 4.42 7.74 -5.95
N LEU A 160 4.11 8.43 -7.05
CA LEU A 160 5.04 9.38 -7.67
C LEU A 160 5.44 10.52 -6.69
N GLN A 161 4.54 10.92 -5.80
CA GLN A 161 4.80 11.91 -4.76
C GLN A 161 5.99 11.54 -3.87
N ASP A 162 6.16 10.24 -3.58
CA ASP A 162 7.21 9.75 -2.69
C ASP A 162 8.56 9.76 -3.42
N PHE A 163 8.61 9.37 -4.70
CA PHE A 163 9.82 9.54 -5.51
C PHE A 163 10.22 11.00 -5.69
N LEU A 164 9.25 11.92 -5.69
CA LEU A 164 9.48 13.35 -5.75
C LEU A 164 9.78 13.98 -4.37
N CYS A 165 9.73 13.19 -3.28
CA CYS A 165 9.89 13.65 -1.90
C CYS A 165 9.02 14.87 -1.56
N LEU A 166 7.77 14.87 -2.04
CA LEU A 166 6.79 15.92 -1.75
C LEU A 166 6.16 15.70 -0.38
N GLY A 167 5.75 16.78 0.28
CA GLY A 167 5.09 16.72 1.59
C GLY A 167 3.57 16.56 1.47
N SER A 168 2.87 16.88 2.55
CA SER A 168 1.41 16.73 2.63
C SER A 168 0.62 17.60 1.65
N GLU A 169 1.22 18.64 1.08
CA GLU A 169 0.63 19.42 -0.01
C GLU A 169 0.37 18.59 -1.27
N ALA A 170 1.00 17.42 -1.40
CA ALA A 170 0.82 16.50 -2.50
C ALA A 170 -0.07 15.28 -2.18
N ARG A 171 -0.68 15.25 -0.98
CA ARG A 171 -1.62 14.18 -0.60
C ARG A 171 -2.79 14.12 -1.58
N MET A 172 -3.11 12.91 -2.07
CA MET A 172 -4.15 12.72 -3.07
C MET A 172 -5.56 12.78 -2.47
N ASN A 173 -5.80 12.03 -1.40
CA ASN A 173 -7.10 11.98 -0.72
C ASN A 173 -6.91 11.94 0.80
N THR A 174 -7.77 12.67 1.51
CA THR A 174 -7.98 12.51 2.95
C THR A 174 -9.35 11.89 3.16
N PRO A 175 -9.45 10.60 3.51
CA PRO A 175 -10.73 9.94 3.74
C PRO A 175 -11.64 10.71 4.70
N SER A 176 -12.95 10.61 4.49
CA SER A 176 -13.98 11.27 5.30
C SER A 176 -13.95 12.81 5.28
N THR A 177 -13.37 13.43 4.24
CA THR A 177 -13.39 14.88 4.05
C THR A 177 -14.05 15.28 2.73
N LEU A 178 -14.59 16.50 2.69
CA LEU A 178 -15.18 17.10 1.49
C LEU A 178 -14.28 18.21 0.94
N GLY A 179 -14.13 18.26 -0.39
CA GLY A 179 -13.33 19.26 -1.08
C GLY A 179 -11.83 18.98 -1.06
N ASN A 180 -11.08 19.57 -2.01
CA ASN A 180 -9.61 19.53 -2.16
C ASN A 180 -8.96 18.14 -2.41
N ASN A 181 -9.67 17.03 -2.24
CA ASN A 181 -9.21 15.70 -2.64
C ASN A 181 -9.16 15.55 -4.17
N TRP A 182 -8.30 14.65 -4.67
CA TRP A 182 -8.18 14.30 -6.09
C TRP A 182 -7.72 15.43 -7.01
N THR A 183 -7.06 16.45 -6.43
CA THR A 183 -6.64 17.65 -7.15
C THR A 183 -5.15 17.69 -7.47
N TRP A 184 -4.33 16.85 -6.82
CA TRP A 184 -2.88 16.86 -7.03
C TRP A 184 -2.53 16.49 -8.47
N ARG A 185 -1.61 17.26 -9.06
CA ARG A 185 -1.09 17.05 -10.41
C ARG A 185 0.41 17.26 -10.42
N VAL A 186 1.12 16.33 -11.04
CA VAL A 186 2.55 16.50 -11.28
C VAL A 186 2.80 17.59 -12.32
N LYS A 187 3.77 18.47 -12.04
CA LYS A 187 4.28 19.41 -13.03
C LYS A 187 5.31 18.71 -13.91
N LYS A 188 5.25 18.94 -15.23
CA LYS A 188 6.08 18.21 -16.20
C LYS A 188 7.58 18.37 -15.90
N GLU A 189 8.00 19.51 -15.37
CA GLU A 189 9.39 19.83 -15.07
C GLU A 189 9.98 18.95 -13.95
N LEU A 190 9.13 18.29 -13.16
CA LEU A 190 9.56 17.33 -12.14
C LEU A 190 9.84 15.93 -12.70
N LEU A 191 9.39 15.64 -13.93
CA LEU A 191 9.59 14.34 -14.59
C LEU A 191 10.89 14.36 -15.39
N THR A 192 12.02 14.38 -14.68
CA THR A 192 13.37 14.49 -15.26
C THR A 192 14.00 13.12 -15.54
N ASP A 193 15.02 13.11 -16.41
CA ASP A 193 15.85 11.91 -16.64
C ASP A 193 16.58 11.47 -15.36
N ASP A 194 16.98 12.43 -14.52
CA ASP A 194 17.59 12.14 -13.21
C ASP A 194 16.63 11.39 -12.28
N LEU A 195 15.34 11.75 -12.28
CA LEU A 195 14.31 11.02 -11.52
C LEU A 195 14.17 9.60 -12.06
N ALA A 196 14.10 9.44 -13.37
CA ALA A 196 14.01 8.13 -14.01
C ALA A 196 15.22 7.24 -13.67
N GLU A 197 16.43 7.79 -13.69
CA GLU A 197 17.65 7.04 -13.36
C GLU A 197 17.72 6.68 -11.87
N LYS A 198 17.25 7.54 -10.96
CA LYS A 198 17.12 7.20 -9.53
C LYS A 198 16.18 6.00 -9.33
N ILE A 199 14.99 6.05 -9.93
CA ILE A 199 14.00 4.96 -9.85
C ILE A 199 14.58 3.66 -10.42
N LYS A 200 15.22 3.75 -11.59
CA LYS A 200 15.88 2.60 -12.24
C LYS A 200 17.01 2.03 -11.39
N THR A 201 17.82 2.87 -10.75
CA THR A 201 18.91 2.43 -9.86
C THR A 201 18.37 1.59 -8.71
N ILE A 202 17.30 2.05 -8.05
CA ILE A 202 16.62 1.30 -6.97
C ILE A 202 16.07 -0.02 -7.52
N ALA A 203 15.40 0.01 -8.68
CA ALA A 203 14.84 -1.18 -9.29
C ALA A 203 15.92 -2.21 -9.66
N VAL A 204 17.04 -1.79 -10.25
CA VAL A 204 18.16 -2.67 -10.64
C VAL A 204 18.82 -3.25 -9.40
N LYS A 205 19.19 -2.40 -8.42
CA LYS A 205 19.83 -2.82 -7.16
C LYS A 205 19.05 -3.92 -6.45
N ASN A 206 17.72 -3.81 -6.46
CA ASN A 206 16.82 -4.72 -5.74
C ASN A 206 16.25 -5.85 -6.62
N GLY A 207 16.80 -6.09 -7.81
CA GLY A 207 16.37 -7.19 -8.69
C GLY A 207 14.95 -7.04 -9.25
N ARG A 208 14.41 -5.82 -9.25
CA ARG A 208 13.07 -5.46 -9.76
C ARG A 208 13.08 -4.83 -11.15
N TYR A 209 14.25 -4.72 -11.76
CA TYR A 209 14.38 -4.28 -13.15
C TYR A 209 14.40 -5.50 -14.07
N LYS A 210 13.36 -5.63 -14.90
CA LYS A 210 13.40 -6.52 -16.06
C LYS A 210 13.74 -5.68 -17.28
N THR A 211 14.88 -5.94 -17.89
CA THR A 211 15.12 -5.50 -19.27
C THR A 211 14.04 -6.15 -20.11
N ALA A 212 13.23 -5.35 -20.80
CA ALA A 212 12.30 -5.90 -21.77
C ALA A 212 13.12 -6.73 -22.76
N CYS A 213 12.97 -8.06 -22.69
CA CYS A 213 13.43 -8.91 -23.78
C CYS A 213 12.52 -8.53 -24.94
N ILE A 214 13.05 -7.74 -25.87
CA ILE A 214 12.45 -7.58 -27.19
C ILE A 214 12.65 -8.94 -27.87
N THR A 215 11.69 -9.83 -27.70
CA THR A 215 11.54 -11.07 -28.48
C THR A 215 10.41 -10.89 -29.47
#